data_AF-A0A085ZXK6-F1
#
_entry.id   AF-A0A085ZXK6-F1
#
_cell.length_a   1.000
_cell.length_b   1.000
_cell.length_c   1.000
_cell.angle_alpha   90.00
_cell.angle_beta   90.00
_cell.angle_gamma   90.00
#
_symmetry.space_group_name_H-M   'P 1'
#
loop_
_entity.id
_entity.type
_entity.pdbx_description
1 polymer ?
#
loop_
_entity_poly.entity_id
_entity_poly.type
_entity_poly.pdbx_seq_one_letter_code
_entity_poly.pdbx_strand_id
1 'polypeptide(L)'
;MDILRLITAGSVDDGKSTLIGRLLYDSKSILQDQLEVLEKHSKNKNEDGVDLALLTDGLRAEREQGITIDVAYRYFSTSKRKFIIADAPGHVQYTRNMITGASNSELMIILIDARKGVIEQTRRHSIIASLLKLKKVAVAINKMDMVGYSEEIFESIKADYSKIAEGLGLHDVTYFPISALKGDNIVSLSSATDWYNGSSLLDYLEKVQLDQEQNNGSRFQVQYVIRPQTEELHDYRGYAGQIVSGNFQKGDKIAILPAGIITEIKAIEVNGAEVQEAFEGQPVVIQIKDDIDVSRGDFFTSAEELPNVEKEVEVVLCWLDHKSLQPGNRYLLQHHSRQLKAVVKHVDYKINVNTLEKEDRQEDIKLNEIAKVTIRTAQPLVFDDFINNKKTGSAILVDETSNATVAACIIQ
;
A
#
# COMPACT_ATOMS: atom_id res chain seq x y z
N MET A 1 21.16 -1.58 2.66
CA MET A 1 20.23 -2.01 3.72
C MET A 1 18.84 -2.03 3.12
N ASP A 2 18.18 -3.17 3.19
CA ASP A 2 16.82 -3.36 2.71
C ASP A 2 15.81 -2.51 3.51
N ILE A 3 14.73 -2.07 2.88
CA ILE A 3 13.68 -1.22 3.48
C ILE A 3 12.39 -2.03 3.50
N LEU A 4 11.79 -2.21 4.68
CA LEU A 4 10.45 -2.78 4.83
C LEU A 4 9.42 -1.66 5.05
N ARG A 5 8.40 -1.60 4.20
CA ARG A 5 7.23 -0.73 4.39
C ARG A 5 6.12 -1.54 5.03
N LEU A 6 5.62 -1.09 6.18
CA LEU A 6 4.56 -1.78 6.90
C LEU A 6 3.48 -0.82 7.38
N ILE A 7 2.27 -1.33 7.56
CA ILE A 7 1.13 -0.60 8.12
C ILE A 7 0.61 -1.30 9.36
N THR A 8 0.28 -0.55 10.40
CA THR A 8 -0.42 -1.07 11.58
C THR A 8 -1.92 -0.84 11.48
N ALA A 9 -2.71 -1.86 11.78
CA ALA A 9 -4.16 -1.84 11.79
C ALA A 9 -4.69 -2.53 13.05
N GLY A 10 -5.89 -2.19 13.49
CA GLY A 10 -6.47 -2.67 14.76
C GLY A 10 -7.51 -1.70 15.29
N SER A 11 -8.31 -2.12 16.26
CA SER A 11 -9.37 -1.30 16.85
C SER A 11 -8.84 -0.07 17.57
N VAL A 12 -9.76 0.84 17.89
CA VAL A 12 -9.55 1.80 18.98
C VAL A 12 -9.23 1.00 20.25
N ASP A 13 -8.22 1.45 20.98
CA ASP A 13 -7.63 0.82 22.17
C ASP A 13 -6.85 -0.48 21.98
N ASP A 14 -6.68 -1.04 20.78
CA ASP A 14 -5.86 -2.27 20.61
C ASP A 14 -4.36 -2.03 20.84
N GLY A 15 -3.96 -0.79 21.10
CA GLY A 15 -2.59 -0.42 21.47
C GLY A 15 -1.65 -0.21 20.28
N LYS A 16 -2.16 0.24 19.12
CA LYS A 16 -1.37 0.54 17.91
C LYS A 16 -0.26 1.57 18.18
N SER A 17 -0.66 2.75 18.65
CA SER A 17 0.23 3.85 19.03
C SER A 17 1.27 3.39 20.06
N THR A 18 0.85 2.63 21.08
CA THR A 18 1.74 2.06 22.09
C THR A 18 2.76 1.10 21.50
N LEU A 19 2.35 0.22 20.57
CA LEU A 19 3.25 -0.71 19.90
C LEU A 19 4.30 0.02 19.06
N ILE A 20 3.87 1.01 18.28
CA ILE A 20 4.78 1.82 17.46
C ILE A 20 5.75 2.59 18.36
N GLY A 21 5.24 3.26 19.40
CA GLY A 21 6.06 3.96 20.38
C GLY A 21 7.08 3.04 21.05
N ARG A 22 6.69 1.80 21.36
CA ARG A 22 7.58 0.78 21.93
C ARG A 22 8.66 0.34 20.95
N LEU A 23 8.31 0.08 19.68
CA LEU A 23 9.29 -0.24 18.64
C LEU A 23 10.31 0.89 18.48
N LEU A 24 9.88 2.15 18.47
CA LEU A 24 10.76 3.32 18.35
C LEU A 24 11.66 3.52 19.58
N TYR A 25 11.12 3.28 20.78
CA TYR A 25 11.84 3.38 22.05
C TYR A 25 12.92 2.31 22.15
N ASP A 26 12.55 1.04 21.98
CA ASP A 26 13.46 -0.09 22.15
C ASP A 26 14.47 -0.20 20.99
N SER A 27 14.16 0.31 19.79
CA SER A 27 15.11 0.39 18.67
C SER A 27 16.14 1.51 18.82
N LYS A 28 16.13 2.26 19.94
CA LYS A 28 17.01 3.41 20.22
C LYS A 28 17.01 4.45 19.09
N SER A 29 15.91 4.53 18.33
CA SER A 29 15.79 5.44 17.19
C SER A 29 15.32 6.85 17.60
N ILE A 30 14.93 7.01 18.87
CA ILE A 30 14.55 8.29 19.46
C ILE A 30 15.79 8.94 20.12
N LEU A 31 16.04 10.21 19.79
CA LEU A 31 17.07 11.03 20.44
C LEU A 31 16.77 11.18 21.94
N GLN A 32 17.79 11.03 22.78
CA GLN A 32 17.71 11.10 24.25
C GLN A 32 16.86 12.28 24.76
N ASP A 33 17.00 13.44 24.12
CA ASP A 33 16.31 14.67 24.50
C ASP A 33 14.78 14.60 24.36
N GLN A 34 14.26 13.81 23.41
CA GLN A 34 12.81 13.61 23.26
C GLN A 34 12.25 12.66 24.32
N LEU A 35 13.06 11.70 24.79
CA LEU A 35 12.68 10.80 25.90
C LEU A 35 12.55 11.57 27.21
N GLU A 36 13.48 12.50 27.49
CA GLU A 36 13.42 13.33 28.70
C GLU A 36 12.18 14.23 28.76
N VAL A 37 11.70 14.72 27.60
CA VAL A 37 10.47 15.51 27.50
C VAL A 37 9.24 14.64 27.81
N LEU A 38 9.23 13.39 27.35
CA LEU A 38 8.13 12.45 27.59
C LEU A 38 8.05 11.98 29.03
N GLU A 39 9.20 11.72 29.67
CA GLU A 39 9.27 11.38 31.09
C GLU A 39 8.70 12.52 31.96
N LYS A 40 8.99 13.78 31.61
CA LYS A 40 8.44 14.95 32.31
C LYS A 40 6.92 15.09 32.13
N HIS A 41 6.41 14.80 30.92
CA HIS A 41 4.97 14.86 30.66
C HIS A 41 4.18 13.70 31.30
N SER A 42 4.75 12.49 31.32
CA SER A 42 4.10 11.30 31.91
C SER A 42 3.96 11.42 33.43
N LYS A 43 4.97 11.99 34.10
CA LYS A 43 4.93 12.26 35.56
C LYS A 43 3.80 13.20 35.99
N ASN A 44 3.31 14.07 35.11
CA ASN A 44 2.23 14.99 35.43
C ASN A 44 0.83 14.33 35.42
N LYS A 45 0.69 13.08 34.95
CA LYS A 45 -0.59 12.37 34.85
C LYS A 45 -0.85 11.29 35.93
N ASN A 46 0.04 11.10 36.91
CA ASN A 46 -0.09 10.06 37.96
C ASN A 46 -0.20 8.61 37.42
N GLU A 47 0.41 8.30 36.28
CA GLU A 47 0.53 6.92 35.77
C GLU A 47 1.97 6.42 35.95
N ASP A 48 2.14 5.20 36.48
CA ASP A 48 3.45 4.55 36.62
C ASP A 48 3.95 4.08 35.24
N GLY A 49 4.77 4.90 34.57
CA GLY A 49 5.43 4.57 33.31
C GLY A 49 5.63 5.75 32.37
N VAL A 50 6.35 5.53 31.27
CA VAL A 50 6.42 6.47 30.14
C VAL A 50 5.24 6.17 29.21
N ASP A 51 4.38 7.16 28.96
CA ASP A 51 3.29 7.01 27.99
C ASP A 51 3.85 7.09 26.56
N LEU A 52 4.14 5.92 26.01
CA LEU A 52 4.74 5.77 24.68
C LEU A 52 3.80 6.17 23.54
N ALA A 53 2.49 6.28 23.76
CA ALA A 53 1.57 6.76 22.73
C ALA A 53 1.79 8.24 22.38
N LEU A 54 2.35 9.02 23.32
CA LEU A 54 2.67 10.43 23.09
C LEU A 54 3.76 10.66 22.01
N LEU A 55 4.54 9.62 21.68
CA LEU A 55 5.53 9.66 20.59
C LEU A 55 4.89 9.64 19.20
N THR A 56 3.71 9.03 19.09
CA THR A 56 3.08 8.72 17.81
C THR A 56 2.00 9.72 17.44
N ASP A 57 1.36 10.37 18.43
CA ASP A 57 0.25 11.30 18.20
C ASP A 57 0.77 12.68 17.78
N GLY A 58 0.65 12.97 16.48
CA GLY A 58 1.24 14.15 15.84
C GLY A 58 0.36 15.40 15.88
N LEU A 59 -0.97 15.24 15.84
CA LEU A 59 -1.91 16.36 15.75
C LEU A 59 -2.53 16.69 17.12
N ARG A 60 -2.72 17.98 17.40
CA ARG A 60 -3.39 18.46 18.63
C ARG A 60 -4.81 17.88 18.80
N ALA A 61 -5.54 17.72 17.70
CA ALA A 61 -6.88 17.12 17.68
C ALA A 61 -6.86 15.61 17.98
N GLU A 62 -5.83 14.88 17.52
CA GLU A 62 -5.63 13.46 17.85
C GLU A 62 -5.40 13.30 19.36
N ARG A 63 -4.57 14.17 19.96
CA ARG A 63 -4.27 14.17 21.40
C ARG A 63 -5.47 14.49 22.28
N GLU A 64 -6.40 15.34 21.81
CA GLU A 64 -7.62 15.69 22.54
C GLU A 64 -8.67 14.57 22.49
N GLN A 65 -8.66 13.74 21.44
CA GLN A 65 -9.65 12.67 21.23
C GLN A 65 -9.11 11.25 21.49
N GLY A 66 -7.80 11.07 21.63
CA GLY A 66 -7.16 9.76 21.85
C GLY A 66 -7.27 8.82 20.64
N ILE A 67 -7.40 9.36 19.42
CA ILE A 67 -7.50 8.58 18.17
C ILE A 67 -6.53 9.12 17.12
N THR A 68 -5.96 8.24 16.28
CA THR A 68 -5.25 8.62 15.05
C THR A 68 -6.29 9.09 14.02
N ILE A 69 -6.00 10.16 13.27
CA ILE A 69 -6.92 10.75 12.28
C ILE A 69 -6.33 10.64 10.87
N ASP A 70 -5.04 10.91 10.68
CA ASP A 70 -4.36 10.83 9.37
C ASP A 70 -3.25 9.77 9.36
N VAL A 71 -2.81 9.33 8.18
CA VAL A 71 -1.70 8.37 8.09
C VAL A 71 -0.39 9.08 8.46
N ALA A 72 0.17 8.74 9.61
CA ALA A 72 1.49 9.22 10.00
C ALA A 72 2.58 8.23 9.56
N TYR A 73 3.58 8.70 8.84
CA TYR A 73 4.76 7.90 8.48
C TYR A 73 5.86 8.06 9.54
N ARG A 74 6.28 6.94 10.12
CA ARG A 74 7.38 6.86 11.08
C ARG A 74 8.52 6.04 10.50
N TYR A 75 9.74 6.43 10.83
CA TYR A 75 10.97 5.84 10.30
C TYR A 75 11.82 5.35 11.45
N PHE A 76 12.28 4.11 11.36
CA PHE A 76 13.27 3.58 12.28
C PHE A 76 14.17 2.57 11.57
N SER A 77 15.29 2.23 12.19
CA SER A 77 16.24 1.29 11.62
C SER A 77 16.89 0.49 12.71
N THR A 78 17.18 -0.77 12.42
CA THR A 78 18.07 -1.60 13.22
C THR A 78 19.42 -1.74 12.51
N SER A 79 20.33 -2.51 13.11
CA SER A 79 21.60 -2.87 12.46
C SER A 79 21.39 -3.75 11.22
N LYS A 80 20.21 -4.35 11.03
CA LYS A 80 19.92 -5.28 9.93
C LYS A 80 19.04 -4.67 8.84
N ARG A 81 18.04 -3.84 9.18
CA ARG A 81 17.02 -3.38 8.23
C ARG A 81 16.48 -1.99 8.56
N LYS A 82 16.01 -1.28 7.53
CA LYS A 82 15.30 -0.01 7.68
C LYS A 82 13.80 -0.25 7.57
N PHE A 83 13.01 0.55 8.28
CA PHE A 83 11.57 0.38 8.38
C PHE A 83 10.84 1.70 8.17
N ILE A 84 9.74 1.64 7.43
CA ILE A 84 8.77 2.71 7.26
C ILE A 84 7.43 2.19 7.80
N ILE A 85 6.94 2.78 8.89
CA ILE A 85 5.64 2.43 9.48
C ILE A 85 4.62 3.48 9.05
N ALA A 86 3.54 3.05 8.40
CA ALA A 86 2.32 3.81 8.24
C ALA A 86 1.40 3.53 9.45
N ASP A 87 1.20 4.53 10.29
CA ASP A 87 0.20 4.48 11.37
C ASP A 87 -1.15 4.89 10.79
N ALA A 88 -1.98 3.91 10.46
CA ALA A 88 -3.30 4.17 9.92
C ALA A 88 -4.36 4.19 11.04
N PRO A 89 -5.31 5.14 10.97
CA PRO A 89 -6.40 5.22 11.92
C PRO A 89 -7.29 3.97 11.88
N GLY A 90 -7.62 3.45 13.07
CA GLY A 90 -8.38 2.19 13.23
C GLY A 90 -9.90 2.34 13.24
N HIS A 91 -10.42 3.55 13.08
CA HIS A 91 -11.85 3.81 13.14
C HIS A 91 -12.50 3.68 11.75
N VAL A 92 -13.75 3.21 11.73
CA VAL A 92 -14.58 2.92 10.54
C VAL A 92 -14.61 4.08 9.54
N GLN A 93 -14.59 5.31 10.04
CA GLN A 93 -14.64 6.52 9.21
C GLN A 93 -13.34 6.80 8.43
N TYR A 94 -12.26 6.05 8.66
CA TYR A 94 -10.95 6.30 8.07
C TYR A 94 -10.42 5.14 7.21
N THR A 95 -11.30 4.30 6.66
CA THR A 95 -10.93 3.26 5.69
C THR A 95 -10.12 3.81 4.50
N ARG A 96 -10.44 5.02 4.02
CA ARG A 96 -9.63 5.77 3.04
C ARG A 96 -8.15 5.86 3.43
N ASN A 97 -7.87 6.23 4.67
CA ASN A 97 -6.51 6.45 5.15
C ASN A 97 -5.78 5.11 5.25
N MET A 98 -6.47 4.08 5.74
CA MET A 98 -5.93 2.73 5.73
C MET A 98 -5.59 2.24 4.32
N ILE A 99 -6.46 2.46 3.33
CA ILE A 99 -6.20 2.05 1.94
C ILE A 99 -4.99 2.79 1.36
N THR A 100 -4.86 4.09 1.65
CA THR A 100 -3.74 4.91 1.18
C THR A 100 -2.41 4.47 1.80
N GLY A 101 -2.40 4.13 3.10
CA GLY A 101 -1.21 3.59 3.77
C GLY A 101 -0.89 2.15 3.32
N ALA A 102 -1.91 1.31 3.20
CA ALA A 102 -1.77 -0.09 2.83
C ALA A 102 -1.34 -0.28 1.37
N SER A 103 -1.76 0.58 0.44
CA SER A 103 -1.34 0.48 -0.97
C SER A 103 0.17 0.67 -1.18
N ASN A 104 0.85 1.31 -0.21
CA ASN A 104 2.30 1.53 -0.23
C ASN A 104 3.06 0.62 0.76
N SER A 105 2.37 -0.36 1.35
CA SER A 105 2.93 -1.26 2.35
C SER A 105 3.13 -2.66 1.78
N GLU A 106 4.15 -3.35 2.27
CA GLU A 106 4.47 -4.72 1.88
C GLU A 106 3.96 -5.73 2.91
N LEU A 107 3.75 -5.27 4.15
CA LEU A 107 3.30 -6.06 5.28
C LEU A 107 2.26 -5.28 6.11
N MET A 108 1.25 -5.98 6.63
CA MET A 108 0.30 -5.42 7.58
C MET A 108 0.43 -6.07 8.95
N ILE A 109 0.52 -5.27 10.02
CA ILE A 109 0.42 -5.73 11.40
C ILE A 109 -1.01 -5.48 11.88
N ILE A 110 -1.76 -6.54 12.16
CA ILE A 110 -3.12 -6.48 12.70
C ILE A 110 -3.05 -6.74 14.19
N LEU A 111 -3.35 -5.72 15.00
CA LEU A 111 -3.44 -5.82 16.45
C LEU A 111 -4.82 -6.32 16.84
N ILE A 112 -4.85 -7.20 17.85
CA ILE A 112 -6.06 -7.75 18.45
C ILE A 112 -5.91 -7.67 19.97
N ASP A 113 -6.83 -7.03 20.68
CA ASP A 113 -6.87 -7.05 22.15
C ASP A 113 -7.26 -8.47 22.64
N ALA A 114 -6.37 -9.11 23.39
CA ALA A 114 -6.55 -10.48 23.89
C ALA A 114 -7.80 -10.66 24.76
N ARG A 115 -8.32 -9.57 25.37
CA ARG A 115 -9.54 -9.61 26.17
C ARG A 115 -10.81 -9.66 25.32
N LYS A 116 -10.74 -9.15 24.09
CA LYS A 116 -11.88 -9.04 23.16
C LYS A 116 -11.86 -10.14 22.11
N GLY A 117 -10.67 -10.61 21.73
CA GLY A 117 -10.51 -11.52 20.60
C GLY A 117 -10.86 -10.87 19.27
N VAL A 118 -11.27 -11.67 18.29
CA VAL A 118 -11.54 -11.19 16.93
C VAL A 118 -12.86 -10.43 16.87
N ILE A 119 -12.80 -9.15 16.48
CA ILE A 119 -13.97 -8.27 16.34
C ILE A 119 -14.21 -7.85 14.89
N GLU A 120 -15.30 -7.11 14.64
CA GLU A 120 -15.67 -6.60 13.32
C GLU A 120 -14.55 -5.78 12.66
N GLN A 121 -13.87 -4.91 13.42
CA GLN A 121 -12.76 -4.11 12.90
C GLN A 121 -11.56 -4.98 12.48
N THR A 122 -11.26 -6.06 13.22
CA THR A 122 -10.24 -7.04 12.84
C THR A 122 -10.58 -7.67 11.48
N ARG A 123 -11.84 -8.11 11.29
CA ARG A 123 -12.31 -8.65 10.01
C ARG A 123 -12.16 -7.65 8.89
N ARG A 124 -12.58 -6.40 9.13
CA ARG A 124 -12.48 -5.31 8.15
C ARG A 124 -11.05 -5.04 7.69
N HIS A 125 -10.11 -4.93 8.63
CA HIS A 125 -8.71 -4.71 8.32
C HIS A 125 -8.11 -5.87 7.51
N SER A 126 -8.51 -7.10 7.84
CA SER A 126 -8.12 -8.31 7.12
C SER A 126 -8.67 -8.31 5.69
N ILE A 127 -9.92 -7.89 5.50
CA ILE A 127 -10.57 -7.75 4.20
C ILE A 127 -9.82 -6.73 3.33
N ILE A 128 -9.46 -5.57 3.89
CA ILE A 128 -8.69 -4.54 3.19
C ILE A 128 -7.30 -5.08 2.80
N ALA A 129 -6.64 -5.83 3.68
CA ALA A 129 -5.37 -6.49 3.37
C ALA A 129 -5.49 -7.45 2.18
N SER A 130 -6.56 -8.25 2.13
CA SER A 130 -6.83 -9.18 1.02
C SER A 130 -7.16 -8.45 -0.29
N LEU A 131 -7.99 -7.40 -0.22
CA LEU A 131 -8.35 -6.58 -1.39
C LEU A 131 -7.11 -5.92 -2.01
N LEU A 132 -6.19 -5.42 -1.18
CA LEU A 132 -4.93 -4.81 -1.62
C LEU A 132 -3.82 -5.84 -1.89
N LYS A 133 -4.13 -7.14 -1.83
CA LYS A 133 -3.20 -8.26 -2.07
C LYS A 133 -1.91 -8.12 -1.26
N LEU A 134 -2.03 -7.75 0.01
CA LEU A 134 -0.91 -7.80 0.94
C LEU A 134 -0.57 -9.26 1.22
N LYS A 135 0.62 -9.67 0.81
CA LYS A 135 1.05 -11.07 0.89
C LYS A 135 1.36 -11.49 2.32
N LYS A 136 1.92 -10.60 3.14
CA LYS A 136 2.38 -10.89 4.51
C LYS A 136 1.52 -10.16 5.53
N VAL A 137 0.98 -10.90 6.50
CA VAL A 137 0.21 -10.35 7.62
C VAL A 137 0.80 -10.84 8.94
N ALA A 138 1.06 -9.92 9.86
CA ALA A 138 1.46 -10.23 11.22
C ALA A 138 0.30 -9.92 12.17
N VAL A 139 -0.22 -10.93 12.87
CA VAL A 139 -1.27 -10.77 13.85
C VAL A 139 -0.65 -10.64 15.23
N ALA A 140 -0.71 -9.44 15.79
CA ALA A 140 -0.20 -9.12 17.11
C ALA A 140 -1.34 -9.18 18.14
N ILE A 141 -1.43 -10.30 18.87
CA ILE A 141 -2.42 -10.49 19.94
C ILE A 141 -1.88 -9.76 21.18
N ASN A 142 -2.33 -8.52 21.34
CA ASN A 142 -1.83 -7.57 22.32
C ASN A 142 -2.57 -7.67 23.66
N LYS A 143 -1.97 -7.09 24.70
CA LYS A 143 -2.48 -7.07 26.09
C LYS A 143 -2.56 -8.45 26.73
N MET A 144 -1.62 -9.34 26.39
CA MET A 144 -1.50 -10.65 27.03
C MET A 144 -1.29 -10.56 28.54
N ASP A 145 -0.69 -9.46 29.02
CA ASP A 145 -0.54 -9.16 30.45
C ASP A 145 -1.88 -9.06 31.19
N MET A 146 -2.94 -8.58 30.52
CA MET A 146 -4.27 -8.43 31.12
C MET A 146 -5.05 -9.75 31.21
N VAL A 147 -4.61 -10.78 30.49
CA VAL A 147 -5.21 -12.12 30.50
C VAL A 147 -4.26 -13.15 31.12
N GLY A 148 -3.26 -12.69 31.88
CA GLY A 148 -2.31 -13.56 32.58
C GLY A 148 -1.46 -14.42 31.66
N TYR A 149 -1.19 -13.96 30.42
CA TYR A 149 -0.40 -14.68 29.41
C TYR A 149 -0.91 -16.09 29.09
N SER A 150 -2.23 -16.30 29.14
CA SER A 150 -2.88 -17.58 28.85
C SER A 150 -2.63 -18.07 27.42
N GLU A 151 -2.03 -19.27 27.29
CA GLU A 151 -1.87 -19.99 26.02
C GLU A 151 -3.22 -20.33 25.37
N GLU A 152 -4.20 -20.73 26.18
CA GLU A 152 -5.54 -21.11 25.71
C GLU A 152 -6.25 -19.95 25.01
N ILE A 153 -6.16 -18.73 25.58
CA ILE A 153 -6.74 -17.52 24.97
C ILE A 153 -6.04 -17.19 23.66
N PHE A 154 -4.71 -17.27 23.63
CA PHE A 154 -3.94 -17.03 22.40
C PHE A 154 -4.29 -18.00 21.28
N GLU A 155 -4.31 -19.30 21.56
CA GLU A 155 -4.63 -20.32 20.56
C GLU A 155 -6.10 -20.24 20.09
N SER A 156 -7.02 -19.86 20.97
CA SER A 156 -8.42 -19.59 20.59
C SER A 156 -8.54 -18.44 19.59
N ILE A 157 -7.91 -17.29 19.88
CA ILE A 157 -7.93 -16.11 18.99
C ILE A 157 -7.23 -16.42 17.67
N LYS A 158 -6.10 -17.14 17.71
CA LYS A 158 -5.37 -17.60 16.53
C LYS A 158 -6.22 -18.51 15.65
N ALA A 159 -6.97 -19.45 16.25
CA ALA A 159 -7.86 -20.35 15.51
C ALA A 159 -9.01 -19.56 14.85
N ASP A 160 -9.60 -18.59 15.55
CA ASP A 160 -10.67 -17.75 15.00
C ASP A 160 -10.18 -16.86 13.86
N TYR A 161 -9.01 -16.26 14.01
CA TYR A 161 -8.42 -15.44 12.95
C TYR A 161 -7.98 -16.30 11.76
N SER A 162 -7.46 -17.50 11.98
CA SER A 162 -7.02 -18.40 10.90
C SER A 162 -8.16 -18.74 9.93
N LYS A 163 -9.39 -18.96 10.45
CA LYS A 163 -10.58 -19.18 9.62
C LYS A 163 -10.89 -17.97 8.72
N ILE A 164 -10.70 -16.76 9.25
CA ILE A 164 -10.89 -15.53 8.47
C ILE A 164 -9.81 -15.43 7.41
N ALA A 165 -8.54 -15.59 7.78
CA ALA A 165 -7.42 -15.54 6.85
C ALA A 165 -7.61 -16.51 5.67
N GLU A 166 -8.02 -17.74 5.95
CA GLU A 166 -8.30 -18.76 4.94
C GLU A 166 -9.45 -18.34 4.01
N GLY A 167 -10.57 -17.86 4.55
CA GLY A 167 -11.70 -17.36 3.75
C GLY A 167 -11.36 -16.13 2.90
N LEU A 168 -10.35 -15.36 3.31
CA LEU A 168 -9.86 -14.18 2.59
C LEU A 168 -8.71 -14.48 1.61
N GLY A 169 -8.20 -15.72 1.57
CA GLY A 169 -7.01 -16.08 0.79
C GLY A 169 -5.72 -15.42 1.28
N LEU A 170 -5.63 -15.09 2.58
CA LEU A 170 -4.42 -14.60 3.22
C LEU A 170 -3.56 -15.79 3.65
N HIS A 171 -2.59 -16.16 2.82
CA HIS A 171 -1.83 -17.40 3.00
C HIS A 171 -0.60 -17.29 3.93
N ASP A 172 -0.03 -16.10 4.10
CA ASP A 172 1.14 -15.88 4.96
C ASP A 172 0.78 -15.00 6.17
N VAL A 173 0.30 -15.67 7.22
CA VAL A 173 -0.10 -15.05 8.47
C VAL A 173 0.75 -15.60 9.63
N THR A 174 1.46 -14.71 10.32
CA THR A 174 2.25 -15.06 11.51
C THR A 174 1.63 -14.44 12.77
N TYR A 175 1.57 -15.17 13.88
CA TYR A 175 0.88 -14.75 15.12
C TYR A 175 1.88 -14.51 16.25
N PHE A 176 1.71 -13.40 16.98
CA PHE A 176 2.59 -13.00 18.07
C PHE A 176 1.77 -12.70 19.34
N PRO A 177 2.00 -13.39 20.48
CA PRO A 177 1.44 -12.99 21.76
C PRO A 177 2.29 -11.85 22.33
N ILE A 178 1.77 -10.63 22.42
CA ILE A 178 2.55 -9.46 22.84
C ILE A 178 1.91 -8.69 23.98
N SER A 179 2.72 -7.88 24.67
CA SER A 179 2.25 -6.75 25.46
C SER A 179 3.00 -5.49 25.05
N ALA A 180 2.32 -4.59 24.33
CA ALA A 180 2.88 -3.30 23.92
C ALA A 180 3.30 -2.43 25.11
N LEU A 181 2.56 -2.51 26.21
CA LEU A 181 2.84 -1.73 27.41
C LEU A 181 4.07 -2.26 28.15
N LYS A 182 4.13 -3.58 28.35
CA LYS A 182 5.20 -4.22 29.14
C LYS A 182 6.46 -4.53 28.32
N GLY A 183 6.34 -4.62 27.00
CA GLY A 183 7.44 -4.89 26.07
C GLY A 183 7.59 -6.37 25.70
N ASP A 184 6.72 -7.25 26.20
CA ASP A 184 6.79 -8.69 26.01
C ASP A 184 6.64 -9.08 24.53
N ASN A 185 7.59 -9.91 24.05
CA ASN A 185 7.67 -10.44 22.69
C ASN A 185 7.77 -9.39 21.56
N ILE A 186 8.10 -8.12 21.89
CA ILE A 186 8.28 -7.07 20.88
C ILE A 186 9.71 -7.08 20.34
N VAL A 187 10.70 -6.79 21.19
CA VAL A 187 12.12 -6.83 20.81
C VAL A 187 12.76 -8.15 21.22
N SER A 188 12.58 -8.54 22.48
CA SER A 188 13.02 -9.81 23.03
C SER A 188 11.84 -10.72 23.37
N LEU A 189 12.08 -12.03 23.38
CA LEU A 189 11.12 -13.00 23.89
C LEU A 189 10.89 -12.80 25.39
N SER A 190 9.65 -13.02 25.83
CA SER A 190 9.23 -12.91 27.22
C SER A 190 9.29 -14.28 27.90
N SER A 191 9.78 -14.29 29.15
CA SER A 191 9.66 -15.45 30.05
C SER A 191 8.24 -15.62 30.62
N ALA A 192 7.33 -14.67 30.38
CA ALA A 192 5.93 -14.83 30.78
C ALA A 192 5.13 -15.71 29.80
N THR A 193 5.72 -16.01 28.63
CA THR A 193 5.12 -16.83 27.58
C THR A 193 6.04 -17.99 27.20
N ASP A 194 6.49 -18.78 28.17
CA ASP A 194 7.40 -19.93 27.93
C ASP A 194 6.83 -20.98 26.97
N TRP A 195 5.50 -21.01 26.81
CA TRP A 195 4.78 -21.85 25.86
C TRP A 195 4.92 -21.37 24.40
N TYR A 196 5.25 -20.11 24.17
CA TYR A 196 5.39 -19.53 22.83
C TYR A 196 6.79 -19.79 22.25
N ASN A 197 6.84 -20.63 21.21
CA ASN A 197 8.08 -21.06 20.56
C ASN A 197 8.45 -20.25 19.29
N GLY A 198 7.74 -19.14 19.02
CA GLY A 198 8.02 -18.29 17.87
C GLY A 198 9.13 -17.26 18.12
N SER A 199 9.33 -16.35 17.17
CA SER A 199 10.25 -15.21 17.34
C SER A 199 9.56 -14.01 17.99
N SER A 200 10.34 -13.04 18.45
CA SER A 200 9.79 -11.71 18.76
C SER A 200 9.31 -11.02 17.48
N LEU A 201 8.44 -10.02 17.63
CA LEU A 201 7.92 -9.25 16.51
C LEU A 201 9.05 -8.56 15.72
N LEU A 202 10.00 -7.92 16.41
CA LEU A 202 11.11 -7.23 15.74
C LEU A 202 12.02 -8.22 15.00
N ASP A 203 12.35 -9.37 15.60
CA ASP A 203 13.19 -10.37 14.93
C ASP A 203 12.51 -10.93 13.68
N TYR A 204 11.19 -11.11 13.71
CA TYR A 204 10.40 -11.43 12.51
C TYR A 204 10.49 -10.32 11.46
N LEU A 205 10.25 -9.06 11.83
CA LEU A 205 10.31 -7.92 10.90
C LEU A 205 11.70 -7.74 10.26
N GLU A 206 12.77 -8.05 11.00
CA GLU A 206 14.14 -8.04 10.49
C GLU A 206 14.42 -9.15 9.48
N LYS A 207 13.77 -10.31 9.63
CA LYS A 207 14.04 -11.52 8.84
C LYS A 207 13.04 -11.79 7.73
N VAL A 208 11.83 -11.23 7.81
CA VAL A 208 10.75 -11.51 6.87
C VAL A 208 11.22 -11.19 5.46
N GLN A 209 11.30 -12.24 4.65
CA GLN A 209 11.62 -12.10 3.24
C GLN A 209 10.37 -11.61 2.54
N LEU A 210 10.50 -10.46 1.91
CA LEU A 210 9.51 -10.00 0.96
C LEU A 210 9.79 -10.74 -0.34
N ASP A 211 8.78 -11.41 -0.87
CA ASP A 211 8.86 -11.88 -2.25
C ASP A 211 9.14 -10.65 -3.10
N GLN A 212 10.14 -10.72 -3.99
CA GLN A 212 10.26 -9.68 -5.00
C GLN A 212 8.90 -9.59 -5.70
N GLU A 213 8.34 -8.38 -5.76
CA GLU A 213 7.11 -8.16 -6.54
C GLU A 213 7.45 -8.53 -7.98
N GLN A 214 7.06 -9.74 -8.40
CA GLN A 214 7.10 -10.12 -9.80
C GLN A 214 5.99 -9.35 -10.49
N ASN A 215 6.34 -8.13 -10.89
CA ASN A 215 5.56 -7.38 -11.85
C ASN A 215 5.93 -7.96 -13.23
N ASN A 216 4.98 -8.69 -13.81
CA ASN A 216 5.20 -9.34 -15.09
C ASN A 216 5.37 -8.31 -16.21
N GLY A 217 6.27 -8.62 -17.13
CA GLY A 217 6.58 -7.82 -18.31
C GLY A 217 7.34 -6.51 -18.05
N SER A 218 8.12 -6.12 -19.05
CA SER A 218 8.78 -4.82 -19.10
C SER A 218 7.78 -3.74 -19.46
N ARG A 219 7.64 -2.73 -18.60
CA ARG A 219 6.70 -1.60 -18.78
C ARG A 219 7.43 -0.29 -18.60
N PHE A 220 7.32 0.59 -19.58
CA PHE A 220 7.81 1.96 -19.51
C PHE A 220 6.73 2.89 -20.06
N GLN A 221 6.31 3.89 -19.27
CA GLN A 221 5.35 4.89 -19.74
C GLN A 221 6.07 6.22 -19.95
N VAL A 222 5.89 6.80 -21.13
CA VAL A 222 6.53 8.07 -21.50
C VAL A 222 5.96 9.20 -20.65
N GLN A 223 6.82 9.86 -19.87
CA GLN A 223 6.43 11.02 -19.05
C GLN A 223 6.70 12.34 -19.80
N TYR A 224 7.75 12.37 -20.61
CA TYR A 224 8.18 13.56 -21.35
C TYR A 224 8.89 13.21 -22.66
N VAL A 225 8.73 14.04 -23.68
CA VAL A 225 9.41 13.88 -24.99
C VAL A 225 10.47 14.96 -25.13
N ILE A 226 11.73 14.56 -25.24
CA ILE A 226 12.89 15.44 -25.35
C ILE A 226 13.21 15.67 -26.83
N ARG A 227 13.14 16.93 -27.25
CA ARG A 227 13.56 17.43 -28.57
C ARG A 227 14.31 18.76 -28.38
N PRO A 228 15.65 18.75 -28.26
CA PRO A 228 16.43 19.95 -27.98
C PRO A 228 16.36 21.00 -29.10
N GLN A 229 16.13 20.59 -30.35
CA GLN A 229 16.08 21.47 -31.54
C GLN A 229 17.32 22.37 -31.69
N THR A 230 18.49 21.92 -31.21
CA THR A 230 19.77 22.58 -31.44
C THR A 230 20.39 22.11 -32.76
N GLU A 231 21.32 22.88 -33.33
CA GLU A 231 22.02 22.47 -34.56
C GLU A 231 22.75 21.13 -34.41
N GLU A 232 23.33 20.86 -33.23
CA GLU A 232 24.05 19.62 -32.93
C GLU A 232 23.13 18.40 -32.72
N LEU A 233 21.89 18.63 -32.27
CA LEU A 233 20.92 17.58 -31.90
C LEU A 233 19.59 17.75 -32.64
N HIS A 234 19.66 18.13 -33.92
CA HIS A 234 18.48 18.43 -34.74
C HIS A 234 17.50 17.24 -34.80
N ASP A 235 18.03 16.02 -34.94
CA ASP A 235 17.24 14.78 -35.08
C ASP A 235 17.09 14.02 -33.76
N TYR A 236 17.51 14.60 -32.63
CA TYR A 236 17.42 13.93 -31.33
C TYR A 236 15.96 13.87 -30.87
N ARG A 237 15.48 12.64 -30.65
CA ARG A 237 14.18 12.35 -30.03
C ARG A 237 14.35 11.31 -28.95
N GLY A 238 14.33 11.76 -27.70
CA GLY A 238 14.40 10.90 -26.52
C GLY A 238 13.06 10.87 -25.77
N TYR A 239 12.69 9.72 -25.24
CA TYR A 239 11.49 9.54 -24.44
C TYR A 239 11.88 9.32 -22.99
N ALA A 240 11.58 10.28 -22.14
CA ALA A 240 11.96 10.26 -20.73
C ALA A 240 10.83 9.72 -19.85
N GLY A 241 11.21 8.92 -18.86
CA GLY A 241 10.31 8.35 -17.89
C GLY A 241 11.06 7.45 -16.91
N GLN A 242 10.33 6.75 -16.05
CA GLN A 242 10.87 5.74 -15.15
C GLN A 242 10.47 4.36 -15.66
N ILE A 243 11.39 3.38 -15.63
CA ILE A 243 11.02 1.97 -15.88
C ILE A 243 10.04 1.54 -14.80
N VAL A 244 8.81 1.22 -15.19
CA VAL A 244 7.73 0.87 -14.26
C VAL A 244 7.94 -0.54 -13.72
N SER A 245 8.18 -1.50 -14.61
CA SER A 245 8.50 -2.89 -14.27
C SER A 245 9.45 -3.52 -15.29
N GLY A 246 10.12 -4.60 -14.89
CA GLY A 246 11.02 -5.37 -15.74
C GLY A 246 12.30 -4.61 -16.11
N ASN A 247 12.88 -4.97 -17.25
CA ASN A 247 14.10 -4.38 -17.79
C ASN A 247 13.96 -4.08 -19.28
N PHE A 248 14.74 -3.12 -19.75
CA PHE A 248 14.86 -2.81 -21.18
C PHE A 248 16.33 -2.77 -21.54
N GLN A 249 16.67 -3.37 -22.67
CA GLN A 249 18.01 -3.40 -23.24
C GLN A 249 18.04 -2.71 -24.60
N LYS A 250 19.21 -2.19 -24.94
CA LYS A 250 19.47 -1.69 -26.29
C LYS A 250 19.31 -2.84 -27.30
N GLY A 251 18.55 -2.59 -28.37
CA GLY A 251 18.22 -3.59 -29.39
C GLY A 251 16.96 -4.39 -29.10
N ASP A 252 16.29 -4.18 -27.96
CA ASP A 252 15.03 -4.86 -27.67
C ASP A 252 13.94 -4.47 -28.69
N LYS A 253 13.20 -5.48 -29.14
CA LYS A 253 11.96 -5.27 -29.89
C LYS A 253 10.84 -4.91 -28.93
N ILE A 254 10.32 -3.71 -29.07
CA ILE A 254 9.26 -3.18 -28.21
C ILE A 254 8.00 -2.88 -29.02
N ALA A 255 6.85 -2.97 -28.36
CA ALA A 255 5.59 -2.45 -28.87
C ALA A 255 5.29 -1.10 -28.21
N ILE A 256 4.82 -0.14 -29.02
CA ILE A 256 4.36 1.17 -28.61
C ILE A 256 2.84 1.14 -28.54
N LEU A 257 2.30 1.23 -27.34
CA LEU A 257 0.87 1.16 -27.04
C LEU A 257 0.32 2.53 -26.66
N PRO A 258 -0.95 2.84 -26.99
CA PRO A 258 -1.98 1.95 -27.53
C PRO A 258 -1.96 1.76 -29.06
N ALA A 259 -1.01 2.36 -29.79
CA ALA A 259 -0.97 2.32 -31.25
C ALA A 259 -0.66 0.92 -31.84
N GLY A 260 -0.01 0.04 -31.07
CA GLY A 260 0.34 -1.32 -31.50
C GLY A 260 1.50 -1.37 -32.49
N ILE A 261 2.34 -0.32 -32.55
CA ILE A 261 3.46 -0.25 -33.50
C ILE A 261 4.69 -0.90 -32.88
N ILE A 262 5.32 -1.81 -33.62
CA ILE A 262 6.54 -2.50 -33.18
C ILE A 262 7.76 -1.73 -33.71
N THR A 263 8.76 -1.52 -32.85
CA THR A 263 10.06 -0.93 -33.20
C THR A 263 11.17 -1.53 -32.33
N GLU A 264 12.36 -0.97 -32.40
CA GLU A 264 13.55 -1.40 -31.66
C GLU A 264 14.11 -0.25 -30.83
N ILE A 265 14.59 -0.55 -29.62
CA ILE A 265 15.32 0.42 -28.80
C ILE A 265 16.68 0.71 -29.43
N LYS A 266 16.90 1.95 -29.84
CA LYS A 266 18.16 2.43 -30.42
C LYS A 266 19.20 2.71 -29.33
N ALA A 267 18.79 3.35 -28.24
CA ALA A 267 19.68 3.73 -27.14
C ALA A 267 18.87 3.91 -25.85
N ILE A 268 19.53 3.70 -24.72
CA ILE A 268 19.00 4.00 -23.39
C ILE A 268 20.02 4.87 -22.69
N GLU A 269 19.58 5.97 -22.07
CA GLU A 269 20.45 6.88 -21.33
C GLU A 269 20.01 6.96 -19.87
N VAL A 270 20.97 6.92 -18.96
CA VAL A 270 20.80 7.19 -17.52
C VAL A 270 21.71 8.35 -17.16
N ASN A 271 21.14 9.43 -16.62
CA ASN A 271 21.88 10.65 -16.27
C ASN A 271 22.73 11.22 -17.43
N GLY A 272 22.23 11.11 -18.67
CA GLY A 272 22.90 11.60 -19.88
C GLY A 272 24.03 10.72 -20.41
N ALA A 273 24.26 9.53 -19.83
CA ALA A 273 25.20 8.55 -20.33
C ALA A 273 24.46 7.35 -20.93
N GLU A 274 24.87 6.91 -22.12
CA GLU A 274 24.30 5.71 -22.76
C GLU A 274 24.66 4.45 -21.96
N VAL A 275 23.66 3.59 -21.73
CA VAL A 275 23.79 2.31 -21.03
C VAL A 275 23.24 1.19 -21.91
N GLN A 276 23.68 -0.05 -21.66
CA GLN A 276 23.19 -1.23 -22.40
C GLN A 276 21.82 -1.70 -21.90
N GLU A 277 21.55 -1.51 -20.61
CA GLU A 277 20.36 -2.01 -19.94
C GLU A 277 19.90 -1.01 -18.88
N ALA A 278 18.58 -0.95 -18.67
CA ALA A 278 17.96 -0.26 -17.56
C ALA A 278 16.95 -1.16 -16.85
N PHE A 279 16.82 -0.92 -15.54
CA PHE A 279 16.05 -1.75 -14.62
C PHE A 279 14.88 -0.98 -14.02
N GLU A 280 13.91 -1.75 -13.53
CA GLU A 280 12.77 -1.26 -12.75
C GLU A 280 13.16 -0.17 -11.74
N GLY A 281 12.39 0.92 -11.74
CA GLY A 281 12.59 2.06 -10.85
C GLY A 281 13.64 3.08 -11.33
N GLN A 282 14.42 2.79 -12.38
CA GLN A 282 15.39 3.74 -12.88
C GLN A 282 14.74 4.81 -13.79
N PRO A 283 15.05 6.11 -13.59
CA PRO A 283 14.73 7.14 -14.57
C PRO A 283 15.67 7.02 -15.77
N VAL A 284 15.10 7.01 -16.97
CA VAL A 284 15.83 6.81 -18.24
C VAL A 284 15.31 7.74 -19.32
N VAL A 285 16.13 7.90 -20.36
CA VAL A 285 15.69 8.35 -21.68
C VAL A 285 15.88 7.22 -22.68
N ILE A 286 14.80 6.81 -23.34
CA ILE A 286 14.84 5.77 -24.39
C ILE A 286 14.75 6.45 -25.75
N GLN A 287 15.64 6.09 -26.67
CA GLN A 287 15.52 6.41 -28.09
C GLN A 287 15.08 5.16 -28.86
N ILE A 288 14.22 5.33 -29.86
CA ILE A 288 13.75 4.26 -30.73
C ILE A 288 14.32 4.42 -32.15
N LYS A 289 14.29 3.35 -32.93
CA LYS A 289 14.88 3.30 -34.27
C LYS A 289 14.06 4.05 -35.32
N ASP A 290 12.74 3.92 -35.26
CA ASP A 290 11.82 4.45 -36.27
C ASP A 290 11.20 5.79 -35.83
N ASP A 291 10.88 6.67 -36.77
CA ASP A 291 10.19 7.93 -36.45
C ASP A 291 8.68 7.69 -36.27
N ILE A 292 8.32 7.31 -35.05
CA ILE A 292 6.94 7.00 -34.65
C ILE A 292 6.41 8.14 -33.80
N ASP A 293 5.14 8.51 -34.00
CA ASP A 293 4.51 9.54 -33.18
C ASP A 293 4.15 9.01 -31.78
N VAL A 294 5.04 9.28 -30.82
CA VAL A 294 4.88 8.92 -29.40
C VAL A 294 4.67 10.17 -28.57
N SER A 295 3.68 10.10 -27.68
CA SER A 295 3.27 11.16 -26.77
C SER A 295 3.33 10.74 -25.30
N ARG A 296 3.15 11.70 -24.40
CA ARG A 296 3.05 11.43 -22.95
C ARG A 296 1.91 10.45 -22.65
N GLY A 297 2.20 9.47 -21.80
CA GLY A 297 1.29 8.43 -21.36
C GLY A 297 1.23 7.22 -22.30
N ASP A 298 1.91 7.24 -23.44
CA ASP A 298 2.07 6.05 -24.28
C ASP A 298 3.05 5.07 -23.60
N PHE A 299 2.86 3.78 -23.85
CA PHE A 299 3.59 2.70 -23.23
C PHE A 299 4.57 2.05 -24.19
N PHE A 300 5.79 1.82 -23.73
CA PHE A 300 6.71 0.86 -24.33
C PHE A 300 6.63 -0.42 -23.50
N THR A 301 6.50 -1.54 -24.21
CA THR A 301 6.43 -2.88 -23.62
C THR A 301 7.24 -3.86 -24.45
N SER A 302 7.63 -4.99 -23.85
CA SER A 302 8.08 -6.15 -24.64
C SER A 302 7.02 -6.53 -25.67
N ALA A 303 7.44 -6.80 -26.90
CA ALA A 303 6.54 -7.25 -27.96
C ALA A 303 6.00 -8.67 -27.74
N GLU A 304 6.62 -9.45 -26.85
CA GLU A 304 6.25 -10.84 -26.56
C GLU A 304 5.25 -10.96 -25.40
N GLU A 305 5.22 -9.96 -24.52
CA GLU A 305 4.36 -9.92 -23.33
C GLU A 305 3.61 -8.60 -23.26
N LEU A 306 2.51 -8.53 -24.01
CA LEU A 306 1.69 -7.33 -24.13
C LEU A 306 0.70 -7.20 -22.94
N PRO A 307 0.53 -5.99 -22.39
CA PRO A 307 -0.56 -5.67 -21.47
C PRO A 307 -1.91 -5.61 -22.20
N ASN A 308 -3.00 -5.51 -21.41
CA ASN A 308 -4.34 -5.28 -21.94
C ASN A 308 -4.47 -3.86 -22.52
N VAL A 309 -5.23 -3.71 -23.60
CA VAL A 309 -5.51 -2.42 -24.26
C VAL A 309 -7.00 -2.31 -24.55
N GLU A 310 -7.75 -1.73 -23.61
CA GLU A 310 -9.21 -1.72 -23.67
C GLU A 310 -9.82 -0.35 -23.33
N LYS A 311 -11.06 -0.12 -23.77
CA LYS A 311 -11.83 1.09 -23.42
C LYS A 311 -12.78 0.89 -22.25
N GLU A 312 -13.10 -0.36 -21.93
CA GLU A 312 -13.90 -0.70 -20.76
C GLU A 312 -13.00 -1.53 -19.86
N VAL A 313 -12.95 -1.17 -18.58
CA VAL A 313 -12.05 -1.79 -17.61
C VAL A 313 -12.84 -2.09 -16.36
N GLU A 314 -12.75 -3.31 -15.88
CA GLU A 314 -13.30 -3.73 -14.60
C GLU A 314 -12.36 -3.31 -13.48
N VAL A 315 -12.89 -2.61 -12.48
CA VAL A 315 -12.10 -2.19 -11.32
C VAL A 315 -12.84 -2.50 -10.04
N VAL A 316 -12.09 -2.88 -9.01
CA VAL A 316 -12.54 -2.74 -7.63
C VAL A 316 -12.05 -1.37 -7.16
N LEU A 317 -12.99 -0.50 -6.79
CA LEU A 317 -12.66 0.82 -6.27
C LEU A 317 -13.04 0.94 -4.81
N CYS A 318 -12.29 1.77 -4.08
CA CYS A 318 -12.75 2.36 -2.83
C CYS A 318 -13.14 3.81 -3.08
N TRP A 319 -14.35 4.18 -2.67
CA TRP A 319 -14.83 5.54 -2.79
C TRP A 319 -14.33 6.42 -1.65
N LEU A 320 -13.81 7.60 -2.00
CA LEU A 320 -13.06 8.48 -1.11
C LEU A 320 -13.73 9.84 -0.87
N ASP A 321 -14.85 10.11 -1.54
CA ASP A 321 -15.60 11.37 -1.48
C ASP A 321 -16.87 11.21 -0.63
N HIS A 322 -17.24 12.29 0.07
CA HIS A 322 -18.52 12.39 0.78
C HIS A 322 -19.70 12.43 -0.19
N LYS A 323 -19.51 13.00 -1.38
CA LYS A 323 -20.52 12.93 -2.44
C LYS A 323 -20.51 11.52 -3.00
N SER A 324 -21.63 10.82 -2.91
CA SER A 324 -21.71 9.43 -3.37
C SER A 324 -21.46 9.30 -4.87
N LEU A 325 -20.87 8.18 -5.26
CA LEU A 325 -20.68 7.79 -6.66
C LEU A 325 -22.03 7.56 -7.32
N GLN A 326 -22.24 8.20 -8.46
CA GLN A 326 -23.42 8.01 -9.31
C GLN A 326 -22.96 7.46 -10.67
N PRO A 327 -23.49 6.30 -11.11
CA PRO A 327 -23.27 5.82 -12.47
C PRO A 327 -23.65 6.87 -13.52
N GLY A 328 -22.85 6.99 -14.57
CA GLY A 328 -23.02 8.00 -15.62
C GLY A 328 -22.28 9.32 -15.37
N ASN A 329 -21.79 9.58 -14.15
CA ASN A 329 -20.92 10.72 -13.87
C ASN A 329 -19.59 10.61 -14.62
N ARG A 330 -19.05 11.78 -14.98
CA ARG A 330 -17.76 11.94 -15.66
C ARG A 330 -16.65 12.19 -14.66
N TYR A 331 -15.51 11.55 -14.89
CA TYR A 331 -14.31 11.61 -14.07
C TYR A 331 -13.07 11.62 -14.98
N LEU A 332 -11.92 11.97 -14.42
CA LEU A 332 -10.63 11.65 -15.01
C LEU A 332 -10.11 10.37 -14.36
N LEU A 333 -9.85 9.35 -15.16
CA LEU A 333 -9.06 8.19 -14.75
C LEU A 333 -7.59 8.55 -14.95
N GLN A 334 -6.85 8.65 -13.86
CA GLN A 334 -5.40 8.87 -13.90
C GLN A 334 -4.69 7.54 -13.70
N HIS A 335 -3.91 7.16 -14.71
CA HIS A 335 -3.06 5.97 -14.72
C HIS A 335 -1.63 6.41 -15.03
N HIS A 336 -0.80 6.42 -13.99
CA HIS A 336 0.55 6.99 -14.04
C HIS A 336 0.54 8.44 -14.61
N SER A 337 1.18 8.65 -15.76
CA SER A 337 1.34 9.94 -16.43
C SER A 337 0.23 10.22 -17.47
N ARG A 338 -0.68 9.27 -17.71
CA ARG A 338 -1.85 9.39 -18.57
C ARG A 338 -3.08 9.77 -17.75
N GLN A 339 -3.84 10.75 -18.23
CA GLN A 339 -5.17 11.08 -17.73
C GLN A 339 -6.18 10.92 -18.86
N LEU A 340 -7.23 10.15 -18.62
CA LEU A 340 -8.29 9.87 -19.59
C LEU A 340 -9.63 10.30 -19.02
N LYS A 341 -10.46 10.95 -19.85
CA LYS A 341 -11.87 11.12 -19.49
C LYS A 341 -12.53 9.76 -19.38
N ALA A 342 -13.31 9.57 -18.33
CA ALA A 342 -13.89 8.30 -17.95
C ALA A 342 -15.32 8.48 -17.42
N VAL A 343 -16.13 7.45 -17.59
CA VAL A 343 -17.49 7.37 -17.04
C VAL A 343 -17.65 6.03 -16.34
N VAL A 344 -18.19 6.05 -15.12
CA VAL A 344 -18.60 4.81 -14.44
C VAL A 344 -19.88 4.32 -15.11
N LYS A 345 -19.78 3.25 -15.89
CA LYS A 345 -20.89 2.72 -16.71
C LYS A 345 -21.95 2.06 -15.83
N HIS A 346 -21.50 1.20 -14.92
CA HIS A 346 -22.34 0.56 -13.93
C HIS A 346 -21.52 0.08 -12.74
N VAL A 347 -22.19 -0.02 -11.60
CA VAL A 347 -21.72 -0.74 -10.41
C VAL A 347 -22.21 -2.17 -10.54
N ASP A 348 -21.32 -3.14 -10.41
CA ASP A 348 -21.67 -4.56 -10.50
C ASP A 348 -22.22 -5.03 -9.15
N TYR A 349 -21.43 -4.85 -8.10
CA TYR A 349 -21.81 -5.13 -6.71
C TYR A 349 -20.97 -4.31 -5.74
N LYS A 350 -21.52 -4.07 -4.55
CA LYS A 350 -20.79 -3.53 -3.41
C LYS A 350 -20.19 -4.69 -2.62
N ILE A 351 -18.99 -4.49 -2.08
CA ILE A 351 -18.33 -5.45 -1.20
C ILE A 351 -18.55 -4.98 0.23
N ASN A 352 -19.26 -5.80 1.02
CA ASN A 352 -19.39 -5.53 2.44
C ASN A 352 -18.01 -5.73 3.10
N VAL A 353 -17.41 -4.64 3.58
CA VAL A 353 -16.08 -4.66 4.19
C VAL A 353 -16.02 -5.37 5.54
N ASN A 354 -17.16 -5.82 6.09
CA ASN A 354 -17.22 -6.58 7.33
C ASN A 354 -17.44 -8.09 7.10
N THR A 355 -18.15 -8.46 6.02
CA THR A 355 -18.54 -9.86 5.75
C THR A 355 -17.97 -10.45 4.46
N LEU A 356 -17.37 -9.63 3.58
CA LEU A 356 -17.03 -9.94 2.17
C LEU A 356 -18.22 -10.25 1.26
N GLU A 357 -19.44 -10.20 1.76
CA GLU A 357 -20.61 -10.49 0.94
C GLU A 357 -20.76 -9.45 -0.18
N LYS A 358 -21.19 -9.94 -1.34
CA LYS A 358 -21.50 -9.10 -2.49
C LYS A 358 -22.94 -8.64 -2.36
N GLU A 359 -23.12 -7.34 -2.20
CA GLU A 359 -24.44 -6.71 -2.11
C GLU A 359 -24.85 -6.19 -3.50
N ASP A 360 -26.09 -6.49 -3.90
CA ASP A 360 -26.64 -6.08 -5.19
C ASP A 360 -26.82 -4.55 -5.31
N ARG A 361 -26.88 -4.11 -6.57
CA ARG A 361 -26.78 -2.76 -7.15
C ARG A 361 -27.76 -1.66 -6.67
N GLN A 362 -28.38 -1.75 -5.49
CA GLN A 362 -29.49 -0.84 -5.14
C GLN A 362 -29.10 0.50 -4.49
N GLU A 363 -27.84 0.73 -4.12
CA GLU A 363 -27.44 1.97 -3.44
C GLU A 363 -26.27 2.70 -4.11
N ASP A 364 -26.27 4.02 -3.98
CA ASP A 364 -25.13 4.87 -4.28
C ASP A 364 -23.90 4.44 -3.47
N ILE A 365 -22.71 4.45 -4.06
CA ILE A 365 -21.48 4.13 -3.30
C ILE A 365 -21.08 5.35 -2.48
N LYS A 366 -21.16 5.22 -1.15
CA LYS A 366 -20.86 6.25 -0.16
C LYS A 366 -19.37 6.23 0.21
N LEU A 367 -18.94 7.25 0.93
CA LEU A 367 -17.58 7.35 1.47
C LEU A 367 -17.16 6.04 2.16
N ASN A 368 -15.94 5.57 1.85
CA ASN A 368 -15.31 4.35 2.38
C ASN A 368 -15.93 3.03 1.91
N GLU A 369 -16.96 3.06 1.06
CA GLU A 369 -17.51 1.84 0.49
C GLU A 369 -16.63 1.34 -0.68
N ILE A 370 -16.59 0.03 -0.81
CA ILE A 370 -15.82 -0.66 -1.84
C ILE A 370 -16.80 -1.31 -2.81
N ALA A 371 -16.57 -1.13 -4.10
CA ALA A 371 -17.44 -1.67 -5.13
C ALA A 371 -16.66 -2.17 -6.33
N LYS A 372 -17.16 -3.23 -6.95
CA LYS A 372 -16.74 -3.62 -8.30
C LYS A 372 -17.55 -2.82 -9.30
N VAL A 373 -16.89 -2.13 -10.21
CA VAL A 373 -17.51 -1.28 -11.22
C VAL A 373 -16.85 -1.47 -12.58
N THR A 374 -17.60 -1.20 -13.64
CA THR A 374 -17.04 -1.06 -14.99
C THR A 374 -16.86 0.41 -15.34
N ILE A 375 -15.62 0.80 -15.64
CA ILE A 375 -15.26 2.16 -16.09
C ILE A 375 -15.06 2.14 -17.60
N ARG A 376 -15.66 3.11 -18.30
CA ARG A 376 -15.42 3.34 -19.73
C ARG A 376 -14.59 4.59 -19.93
N THR A 377 -13.46 4.48 -20.62
CA THR A 377 -12.57 5.58 -20.97
C THR A 377 -12.83 6.11 -22.38
N ALA A 378 -12.50 7.38 -22.61
CA ALA A 378 -12.66 8.03 -23.92
C ALA A 378 -11.69 7.48 -24.99
N GLN A 379 -10.52 7.01 -24.56
CA GLN A 379 -9.47 6.38 -25.37
C GLN A 379 -9.05 5.06 -24.73
N PRO A 380 -8.49 4.09 -25.49
CA PRO A 380 -8.01 2.84 -24.90
C PRO A 380 -7.01 3.11 -23.77
N LEU A 381 -7.20 2.45 -22.63
CA LEU A 381 -6.27 2.39 -21.53
C LEU A 381 -5.36 1.17 -21.73
N VAL A 382 -4.07 1.36 -21.50
CA VAL A 382 -3.08 0.28 -21.43
C VAL A 382 -2.88 -0.06 -19.97
N PHE A 383 -3.11 -1.32 -19.58
CA PHE A 383 -3.05 -1.75 -18.18
C PHE A 383 -2.72 -3.24 -18.07
N ASP A 384 -2.30 -3.65 -16.89
CA ASP A 384 -2.20 -5.06 -16.51
C ASP A 384 -3.16 -5.33 -15.36
N ASP A 385 -3.57 -6.57 -15.17
CA ASP A 385 -4.33 -6.96 -13.98
C ASP A 385 -3.43 -6.74 -12.75
N PHE A 386 -3.99 -6.18 -11.66
CA PHE A 386 -3.23 -5.86 -10.45
C PHE A 386 -2.51 -7.07 -9.84
N ILE A 387 -3.03 -8.28 -10.06
CA ILE A 387 -2.40 -9.53 -9.59
C ILE A 387 -1.10 -9.83 -10.35
N ASN A 388 -1.04 -9.48 -11.63
CA ASN A 388 0.10 -9.77 -12.51
C ASN A 388 1.14 -8.63 -12.47
N ASN A 389 0.68 -7.38 -12.37
CA ASN A 389 1.56 -6.22 -12.24
C ASN A 389 0.84 -5.11 -11.47
N LYS A 390 1.18 -4.96 -10.18
CA LYS A 390 0.52 -4.01 -9.28
C LYS A 390 0.70 -2.58 -9.73
N LYS A 391 1.85 -2.27 -10.34
CA LYS A 391 2.20 -0.91 -10.75
C LYS A 391 1.31 -0.45 -11.89
N THR A 392 1.11 -1.29 -12.91
CA THR A 392 0.22 -0.96 -14.03
C THR A 392 -1.23 -1.40 -13.83
N GLY A 393 -1.55 -2.13 -12.75
CA GLY A 393 -2.92 -2.46 -12.34
C GLY A 393 -3.55 -1.52 -11.31
N SER A 394 -2.92 -0.38 -11.02
CA SER A 394 -3.45 0.63 -10.10
C SER A 394 -3.81 1.93 -10.82
N ALA A 395 -4.91 2.57 -10.41
CA ALA A 395 -5.32 3.88 -10.92
C ALA A 395 -6.06 4.69 -9.86
N ILE A 396 -6.31 5.96 -10.15
CA ILE A 396 -7.21 6.81 -9.34
C ILE A 396 -8.29 7.45 -10.22
N LEU A 397 -9.46 7.68 -9.63
CA LEU A 397 -10.47 8.55 -10.22
C LEU A 397 -10.38 9.93 -9.59
N VAL A 398 -10.43 10.95 -10.45
CA VAL A 398 -10.40 12.37 -10.09
C VAL A 398 -11.67 13.02 -10.61
N ASP A 399 -12.34 13.81 -9.78
CA ASP A 399 -13.52 14.58 -10.20
C ASP A 399 -13.09 15.72 -11.12
N GLU A 400 -13.74 15.82 -12.30
CA GLU A 400 -13.39 16.79 -13.36
C GLU A 400 -13.61 18.26 -12.94
N THR A 401 -14.43 18.51 -11.91
CA THR A 401 -14.80 19.87 -11.51
C THR A 401 -13.95 20.38 -10.36
N SER A 402 -13.80 19.56 -9.32
CA SER A 402 -13.08 19.90 -8.10
C SER A 402 -11.59 19.54 -8.16
N ASN A 403 -11.18 18.69 -9.09
CA ASN A 403 -9.86 18.05 -9.13
C ASN A 403 -9.53 17.22 -7.88
N ALA A 404 -10.54 16.85 -7.09
CA ALA A 404 -10.37 15.97 -5.95
C ALA A 404 -10.20 14.52 -6.39
N THR A 405 -9.30 13.77 -5.77
CA THR A 405 -9.25 12.31 -5.91
C THR A 405 -10.45 11.69 -5.18
N VAL A 406 -11.34 11.07 -5.95
CA VAL A 406 -12.62 10.53 -5.46
C VAL A 406 -12.63 9.02 -5.33
N ALA A 407 -11.71 8.30 -5.99
CA ALA A 407 -11.56 6.86 -5.79
C ALA A 407 -10.12 6.37 -5.98
N ALA A 408 -9.74 5.35 -5.21
CA ALA A 408 -8.59 4.49 -5.50
C ALA A 408 -9.08 3.23 -6.22
N CYS A 409 -8.43 2.84 -7.32
CA CYS A 409 -8.89 1.76 -8.21
C CYS A 409 -7.83 0.66 -8.32
N ILE A 410 -8.30 -0.58 -8.20
CA ILE A 410 -7.55 -1.81 -8.46
C ILE A 410 -8.14 -2.40 -9.74
N ILE A 411 -7.34 -2.48 -10.79
CA ILE A 411 -7.74 -3.00 -12.10
C ILE A 411 -7.68 -4.53 -12.06
N GLN A 412 -8.74 -5.18 -12.54
CA GLN A 412 -8.90 -6.62 -12.52
C GLN A 412 -8.63 -7.27 -13.87
#